data_AF-D4MWE4-F1
#
_entry.id   AF-D4MWE4-F1
#
_cell.length_a   1.000
_cell.length_b   1.000
_cell.length_c   1.000
_cell.angle_alpha   90.00
_cell.angle_beta   90.00
_cell.angle_gamma   90.00
#
_symmetry.space_group_name_H-M   'P 1'
#
loop_
_entity.id
_entity.type
_entity.pdbx_description
1 polymer ?
#
loop_
_entity_poly.entity_id
_entity_poly.type
_entity_poly.pdbx_seq_one_letter_code
_entity_poly.pdbx_strand_id
1 'polypeptide(L)' 'MEVKIIQGNKSVLGAFHRKVKKLRVAAYCRVSTDDEDQIKSYNSMIKYYTDLIQKNEE' A
#
# COMPACT_ATOMS: atom_id res chain seq x y z
N MET A 1 -33.19 -11.35 3.44
CA MET A 1 -31.85 -10.86 3.05
C MET A 1 -30.98 -12.09 2.84
N GLU A 2 -30.50 -12.34 1.62
CA GLU A 2 -29.49 -13.37 1.39
C GLU A 2 -28.12 -12.87 1.84
N VAL A 3 -27.50 -13.58 2.78
CA VAL A 3 -26.12 -13.31 3.20
C VAL A 3 -25.19 -14.14 2.31
N LYS A 4 -24.41 -13.48 1.45
CA LYS A 4 -23.31 -14.13 0.71
C LYS A 4 -22.03 -14.07 1.54
N ILE A 5 -21.55 -15.23 1.96
CA ILE A 5 -20.29 -15.37 2.70
C ILE A 5 -19.17 -15.59 1.68
N ILE A 6 -18.26 -14.63 1.57
CA ILE A 6 -17.04 -14.77 0.77
C ILE A 6 -15.98 -15.44 1.67
N GLN A 7 -15.65 -16.69 1.36
CA GLN A 7 -14.60 -17.43 2.04
C GLN A 7 -13.22 -16.87 1.64
N GLY A 8 -12.35 -16.62 2.62
CA GLY A 8 -11.00 -16.12 2.38
C GLY A 8 -10.16 -17.11 1.56
N ASN A 9 -9.47 -16.62 0.53
CA ASN A 9 -8.69 -17.47 -0.35
C ASN A 9 -7.40 -17.97 0.34
N LYS A 10 -7.37 -19.27 0.67
CA LYS A 10 -6.23 -19.94 1.32
C LYS A 10 -4.96 -19.96 0.47
N SER A 11 -5.04 -19.76 -0.85
CA SER A 11 -3.86 -19.71 -1.72
C SER A 11 -2.95 -18.50 -1.42
N VAL A 12 -3.53 -17.41 -0.90
CA VAL A 12 -2.78 -16.21 -0.53
C VAL A 12 -1.91 -16.48 0.71
N LEU A 13 -2.37 -17.32 1.66
CA LEU A 13 -1.58 -17.71 2.84
C LEU A 13 -0.28 -18.46 2.47
N GLY A 14 -0.30 -19.26 1.40
CA GLY A 14 0.88 -19.96 0.89
C GLY A 14 1.91 -19.01 0.24
N ALA A 15 1.47 -17.88 -0.30
CA ALA A 15 2.36 -16.87 -0.88
C ALA A 15 3.19 -16.12 0.19
N PHE A 16 2.71 -16.02 1.44
CA PHE A 16 3.47 -15.48 2.56
C PHE A 16 4.63 -16.37 3.01
N HIS A 17 4.66 -17.64 2.60
CA HIS A 17 5.76 -18.57 2.90
C HIS A 17 6.91 -18.51 1.88
N ARG A 18 6.78 -17.76 0.78
CA ARG A 18 7.96 -17.43 -0.03
C ARG A 18 8.80 -16.44 0.77
N LYS A 19 10.06 -16.82 1.08
CA LYS A 19 11.07 -15.88 1.58
C LYS A 19 11.20 -14.74 0.57
N VAL A 20 10.52 -13.63 0.83
CA VAL A 20 10.71 -12.39 0.08
C VAL A 20 12.10 -11.91 0.45
N LYS A 21 12.99 -11.80 -0.55
CA LYS A 21 14.37 -11.36 -0.34
C LYS A 21 14.44 -9.89 0.10
N LYS A 22 13.47 -9.08 -0.34
CA LYS A 22 13.35 -7.65 -0.02
C LYS A 22 12.42 -7.40 1.17
N LEU A 23 12.75 -6.41 1.99
CA LEU A 23 11.88 -5.97 3.08
C LEU A 23 10.57 -5.39 2.54
N ARG A 24 9.44 -5.82 3.10
CA ARG A 24 8.13 -5.24 2.77
C ARG A 24 7.93 -3.98 3.59
N VAL A 25 7.82 -2.85 2.91
CA VAL A 25 7.64 -1.53 3.54
C VAL A 25 6.33 -0.90 3.08
N ALA A 26 5.77 -0.02 3.90
CA ALA A 26 4.61 0.80 3.59
C ALA A 26 4.84 2.22 4.14
N ALA A 27 4.38 3.22 3.39
CA ALA A 27 4.41 4.61 3.83
C ALA A 27 3.03 5.03 4.35
N TYR A 28 3.02 5.81 5.43
CA TYR A 28 1.82 6.46 5.94
C TYR A 28 1.83 7.92 5.48
N CYS A 29 0.78 8.32 4.75
CA CYS A 29 0.65 9.65 4.19
C CYS A 29 -0.60 10.33 4.75
N ARG A 30 -0.46 11.55 5.27
CA ARG A 30 -1.60 12.42 5.60
C ARG A 30 -1.91 13.33 4.42
N VAL A 31 -3.17 13.44 4.06
CA VAL A 31 -3.64 14.31 2.98
C VAL A 31 -4.32 15.54 3.61
N SER A 32 -4.23 16.69 2.95
CA SER A 32 -5.02 17.86 3.34
C SER A 32 -6.51 17.54 3.29
N THR A 33 -7.28 18.14 4.19
CA THR A 33 -8.76 18.08 4.19
C THR A 33 -9.37 19.20 3.34
N ASP A 34 -8.55 20.12 2.85
CA ASP A 34 -8.97 21.17 1.92
C ASP A 34 -8.99 20.62 0.49
N ASP A 35 -10.13 20.78 -0.20
CA ASP A 35 -10.43 20.12 -1.48
C ASP A 35 -9.39 20.44 -2.57
N GLU A 36 -8.96 21.70 -2.65
CA GLU A 36 -7.98 22.19 -3.64
C GLU A 36 -6.59 21.56 -3.47
N ASP A 37 -6.20 21.29 -2.22
CA ASP A 37 -4.87 20.78 -1.88
C ASP A 37 -4.85 19.29 -1.55
N GLN A 38 -6.01 18.65 -1.51
CA GLN A 38 -6.15 17.22 -1.28
C GLN A 38 -5.43 16.42 -2.38
N ILE A 39 -5.72 16.73 -3.64
CA ILE A 39 -5.09 16.04 -4.78
C ILE A 39 -3.59 16.32 -4.84
N LYS A 40 -3.17 17.56 -4.61
CA LYS A 40 -1.75 17.95 -4.63
C LYS A 40 -0.96 17.25 -3.53
N SER A 41 -1.47 17.26 -2.31
CA SER A 41 -0.83 16.61 -1.15
C SER A 41 -0.73 15.10 -1.35
N TYR A 42 -1.79 14.47 -1.85
CA TYR A 42 -1.80 13.05 -2.16
C TYR A 42 -0.74 12.67 -3.20
N ASN A 43 -0.72 13.36 -4.34
CA ASN A 43 0.22 13.08 -5.43
C ASN A 43 1.67 13.33 -5.00
N SER A 44 1.92 14.38 -4.21
CA SER A 44 3.26 14.72 -3.74
C SER A 44 3.80 13.66 -2.76
N MET A 45 2.96 13.21 -1.83
CA MET A 45 3.30 12.16 -0.87
C MET A 45 3.57 10.82 -1.56
N ILE A 46 2.72 10.44 -2.52
CA ILE A 46 2.93 9.22 -3.31
C ILE A 46 4.26 9.27 -4.03
N LYS A 47 4.53 10.37 -4.75
CA LYS A 47 5.77 10.50 -5.52
C LYS A 47 6.99 10.37 -4.61
N TYR A 48 7.03 11.18 -3.54
CA TYR A 48 8.17 11.20 -2.62
C TYR A 48 8.47 9.83 -2.00
N TYR A 49 7.45 9.18 -1.41
CA TYR A 49 7.67 7.91 -0.73
C TYR A 49 7.89 6.74 -1.70
N THR A 50 7.28 6.78 -2.88
CA THR A 50 7.56 5.80 -3.94
C THR A 50 9.02 5.91 -4.38
N ASP A 51 9.50 7.12 -4.67
CA ASP A 51 10.89 7.35 -5.07
C ASP A 51 11.86 6.95 -3.96
N LEU A 52 11.56 7.29 -2.69
CA LEU A 52 12.37 6.93 -1.54
C LEU A 52 12.49 5.42 -1.34
N ILE A 53 11.37 4.70 -1.45
CA ILE A 53 11.33 3.23 -1.30
C ILE A 53 12.04 2.56 -2.47
N GLN A 54 11.82 3.04 -3.70
CA GLN A 54 12.45 2.47 -4.90
C GLN A 54 13.96 2.75 -4.97
N LYS A 55 14.43 3.86 -4.41
CA LYS A 55 15.85 4.17 -4.31
C LYS A 55 16.60 3.24 -3.33
N ASN A 56 15.88 2.56 -2.44
CA ASN A 56 16.50 1.56 -1.57
C ASN A 56 16.68 0.25 -2.34
N GLU A 57 17.94 -0.09 -2.63
CA GLU A 57 18.29 -1.29 -3.39
C GLU A 57 18.29 -2.59 -2.54
N GLU A 58 18.15 -2.48 -1.21
CA GLU A 58 18.10 -3.63 -0.29
C GLU A 58 16.96 -4.64 -0.59
#